data_AF-A0A1I3IKD1-F1
#
_entry.id   AF-A0A1I3IKD1-F1
#
_cell.length_a   1.000
_cell.length_b   1.000
_cell.length_c   1.000
_cell.angle_alpha   90.00
_cell.angle_beta   90.00
_cell.angle_gamma   90.00
#
_symmetry.space_group_name_H-M   'P 1'
#
loop_
_entity.id
_entity.type
_entity.pdbx_description
1 polymer ?
#
loop_
_entity_poly.entity_id
_entity_poly.type
_entity_poly.pdbx_seq_one_letter_code
_entity_poly.pdbx_strand_id
1 'polypeptide(L)'
;MKDFKIDTDELERIVTHLPTGIRFRFTPTDTEPEGLDPDSVLLYDDLGGVWIGQVIAGEHDDVIMIAAWDAINEKYWEESQHSE
;
A
#
# COMPACT_ATOMS: atom_id res chain seq x y z
N MET A 1 7.22 3.38 -11.09
CA MET A 1 7.59 2.25 -10.22
C MET A 1 9.09 2.03 -9.90
N LYS A 2 10.08 2.75 -10.46
CA LYS A 2 11.52 2.40 -10.23
C LYS A 2 12.01 2.57 -8.80
N ASP A 3 11.32 3.36 -7.99
CA ASP A 3 11.69 3.67 -6.61
C ASP A 3 11.05 2.74 -5.58
N PHE A 4 10.15 1.84 -6.01
CA PHE A 4 9.41 0.94 -5.12
C PHE A 4 9.62 -0.52 -5.50
N LYS A 5 9.93 -1.34 -4.50
CA LYS A 5 9.85 -2.79 -4.59
C LYS A 5 8.56 -3.24 -3.91
N ILE A 6 7.69 -3.88 -4.69
CA ILE A 6 6.41 -4.41 -4.19
C ILE A 6 6.56 -5.93 -4.01
N ASP A 7 6.53 -6.39 -2.77
CA ASP A 7 6.44 -7.78 -2.37
C ASP A 7 4.97 -8.08 -2.01
N THR A 8 4.29 -8.88 -2.83
CA THR A 8 2.88 -9.22 -2.63
C THR A 8 2.75 -10.61 -2.01
N ASP A 9 2.04 -10.71 -0.89
CA ASP A 9 1.51 -11.96 -0.35
C ASP A 9 -0.02 -11.99 -0.56
N GLU A 10 -0.66 -13.17 -0.51
CA GLU A 10 -2.10 -13.29 -0.82
C GLU A 10 -3.01 -12.45 0.10
N LEU A 11 -2.51 -12.06 1.28
CA LEU A 11 -3.26 -11.34 2.32
C LEU A 11 -2.74 -9.93 2.62
N GLU A 12 -1.54 -9.58 2.15
CA GLU A 12 -0.92 -8.28 2.44
C GLU A 12 0.03 -7.85 1.32
N ARG A 13 0.15 -6.53 1.13
CA ARG A 13 1.07 -5.94 0.15
C ARG A 13 2.16 -5.21 0.92
N ILE A 14 3.40 -5.65 0.77
CA ILE A 14 4.56 -5.01 1.39
C ILE A 14 5.30 -4.20 0.34
N VAL A 15 5.50 -2.92 0.60
CA VAL A 15 6.24 -2.03 -0.31
C VAL A 15 7.48 -1.51 0.37
N THR A 16 8.61 -1.58 -0.31
CA THR A 16 9.86 -0.96 0.12
C THR A 16 10.18 0.20 -0.80
N HIS A 17 10.29 1.41 -0.24
CA HIS A 17 10.83 2.55 -0.95
C HIS A 17 12.36 2.43 -0.99
N LEU A 18 12.91 2.12 -2.16
CA LEU A 18 14.32 1.78 -2.36
C LEU A 18 15.29 2.93 -1.97
N PRO A 19 14.99 4.21 -2.24
CA PRO A 19 15.88 5.31 -1.87
C PRO A 19 16.07 5.50 -0.36
N THR A 20 15.01 5.30 0.44
CA THR A 20 15.03 5.55 1.89
C THR A 20 15.08 4.28 2.73
N GLY A 21 14.75 3.12 2.14
CA GLY A 21 14.61 1.86 2.86
C GLY A 21 13.34 1.76 3.71
N ILE A 22 12.42 2.74 3.64
CA ILE A 22 11.15 2.69 4.37
C ILE A 22 10.31 1.53 3.83
N ARG A 23 9.67 0.81 4.74
CA ARG A 23 8.80 -0.32 4.41
C ARG A 23 7.39 -0.08 4.93
N PHE A 24 6.44 -0.27 4.04
CA PHE A 24 5.01 -0.17 4.30
C PHE A 24 4.36 -1.54 4.15
N ARG A 25 3.33 -1.79 4.94
CA ARG A 25 2.41 -2.91 4.81
C ARG A 25 1.02 -2.36 4.51
N PHE A 26 0.37 -2.90 3.50
CA PHE A 26 -1.02 -2.61 3.18
C PHE A 26 -1.84 -3.88 3.35
N THR A 27 -2.85 -3.81 4.19
CA THR A 27 -3.74 -4.93 4.50
C THR A 27 -5.16 -4.57 4.09
N PRO A 28 -5.88 -5.43 3.36
CA PRO A 28 -7.28 -5.16 3.01
C PRO A 28 -8.13 -5.25 4.29
N THR A 29 -9.16 -4.42 4.37
CA THR A 29 -10.14 -4.46 5.44
C THR A 29 -11.55 -4.34 4.87
N ASP A 30 -12.48 -5.12 5.39
CA ASP A 30 -13.90 -5.06 4.98
C ASP A 30 -14.63 -3.85 5.59
N THR A 31 -14.02 -3.22 6.61
CA THR A 31 -14.62 -2.13 7.38
C THR A 31 -13.60 -1.06 7.75
N GLU A 32 -14.04 0.20 7.75
CA GLU A 32 -13.27 1.31 8.30
C GLU A 32 -13.13 1.13 9.82
N PRO A 33 -11.90 1.05 10.36
CA PRO A 33 -11.72 0.89 11.79
C PRO A 33 -12.16 2.14 12.55
N GLU A 34 -12.76 1.96 13.74
CA GLU A 34 -13.20 3.08 14.60
C GLU A 34 -12.03 3.97 15.07
N GLY A 35 -10.80 3.48 14.95
CA GLY A 35 -9.57 4.23 15.17
C GLY A 35 -8.39 3.56 14.47
N LEU A 36 -7.44 4.39 14.01
CA LEU A 36 -6.19 3.94 13.41
C LEU A 36 -5.04 4.13 14.39
N ASP A 37 -4.05 3.24 14.33
CA ASP A 37 -2.77 3.50 14.98
C ASP A 37 -2.14 4.78 14.41
N PRO A 38 -1.31 5.52 15.18
CA PRO A 38 -0.71 6.77 14.73
C PRO A 38 0.15 6.63 13.45
N ASP A 39 0.69 5.43 13.22
CA ASP A 39 1.54 5.11 12.06
C ASP A 39 0.74 4.47 10.90
N SER A 40 -0.59 4.50 10.98
CA SER A 40 -1.50 3.85 10.04
C SER A 40 -2.40 4.86 9.31
N VAL A 41 -2.65 4.60 8.03
CA VAL A 41 -3.47 5.43 7.14
C VAL A 41 -4.54 4.57 6.48
N LEU A 42 -5.77 5.10 6.41
CA LEU A 42 -6.86 4.49 5.66
C LEU A 42 -6.76 4.87 4.19
N LEU A 43 -6.81 3.87 3.32
CA LEU A 43 -6.59 3.97 1.89
C LEU A 43 -7.71 3.25 1.15
N TYR A 44 -7.95 3.66 -0.09
CA TYR A 44 -8.97 3.07 -0.95
C TYR A 44 -8.34 2.70 -2.28
N ASP A 45 -8.70 1.54 -2.82
CA ASP A 45 -8.35 1.18 -4.19
C ASP A 45 -9.41 1.70 -5.18
N ASP A 46 -9.06 1.71 -6.46
CA ASP A 46 -9.94 2.21 -7.53
C ASP A 46 -11.18 1.32 -7.77
N LEU A 47 -11.22 0.12 -7.18
CA LEU A 47 -12.34 -0.81 -7.26
C LEU A 47 -13.28 -0.71 -6.04
N GLY A 48 -13.00 0.20 -5.10
CA GLY A 48 -13.80 0.43 -3.90
C GLY A 48 -13.43 -0.45 -2.71
N GLY A 49 -12.30 -1.16 -2.75
CA GLY A 49 -11.73 -1.86 -1.61
C GLY A 49 -11.08 -0.91 -0.62
N VAL A 50 -11.19 -1.23 0.67
CA VAL A 50 -10.63 -0.44 1.77
C VAL A 50 -9.35 -1.13 2.27
N TRP A 51 -8.31 -0.34 2.51
CA TRP A 51 -7.00 -0.82 2.89
C TRP A 51 -6.43 0.00 4.04
N ILE A 52 -5.63 -0.64 4.89
CA ILE A 52 -4.88 0.02 5.95
C ILE A 52 -3.40 -0.05 5.57
N GLY A 53 -2.80 1.12 5.32
CA GLY A 53 -1.36 1.28 5.15
C GLY A 53 -0.70 1.51 6.50
N GLN A 54 0.39 0.80 6.79
CA GLN A 54 1.14 0.93 8.03
C GLN A 54 2.64 0.90 7.77
N VAL A 55 3.39 1.73 8.49
CA VAL A 55 4.86 1.69 8.46
C VAL A 55 5.34 0.51 9.31
N ILE A 56 6.11 -0.39 8.70
CA ILE A 56 6.68 -1.56 9.39
C ILE A 56 8.20 -1.45 9.60
N ALA A 57 8.86 -0.52 8.89
CA ALA A 57 10.23 -0.14 9.14
C ALA A 57 10.53 1.26 8.57
N GLY A 58 11.29 2.08 9.30
CA GLY A 58 11.65 3.44 8.92
C GLY A 58 10.80 4.50 9.62
N GLU A 59 11.01 5.76 9.24
CA GLU A 59 10.20 6.89 9.72
C GLU A 59 8.90 6.98 8.92
N HIS A 60 7.81 7.32 9.60
CA HIS A 60 6.53 7.51 8.94
C HIS A 60 6.57 8.74 8.03
N ASP A 61 6.17 8.54 6.78
CA ASP A 61 6.10 9.58 5.76
C ASP A 61 4.86 9.34 4.90
N ASP A 62 3.83 10.17 5.12
CA ASP A 62 2.55 10.11 4.40
C ASP A 62 2.74 10.23 2.88
N VAL A 63 3.67 11.06 2.43
CA VAL A 63 3.89 11.32 1.00
C VAL A 63 4.44 10.06 0.32
N ILE A 64 5.41 9.40 0.96
CA ILE A 64 5.98 8.16 0.44
C ILE A 64 4.95 7.03 0.55
N MET A 65 4.14 6.98 1.62
CA MET A 65 3.10 5.96 1.78
C MET A 65 2.03 6.05 0.69
N ILE A 66 1.53 7.26 0.40
CA ILE A 66 0.56 7.49 -0.68
C ILE A 66 1.17 7.10 -2.03
N ALA A 67 2.41 7.51 -2.32
CA ALA A 67 3.09 7.13 -3.55
C ALA A 67 3.30 5.61 -3.67
N ALA A 68 3.56 4.92 -2.55
CA ALA A 68 3.64 3.46 -2.51
C ALA A 68 2.28 2.80 -2.79
N TRP A 69 1.19 3.39 -2.30
CA TRP A 69 -0.17 2.94 -2.56
C TRP A 69 -0.58 3.11 -4.02
N ASP A 70 -0.28 4.27 -4.62
CA ASP A 70 -0.53 4.52 -6.04
C ASP A 70 0.23 3.52 -6.92
N ALA A 71 1.49 3.21 -6.58
CA ALA A 71 2.28 2.21 -7.29
C ALA A 71 1.70 0.79 -7.17
N ILE A 72 1.05 0.47 -6.05
CA ILE A 72 0.30 -0.78 -5.90
C ILE A 72 -0.92 -0.75 -6.83
N ASN A 73 -1.76 0.28 -6.77
CA ASN A 73 -3.00 0.33 -7.55
C ASN A 73 -2.73 0.28 -9.06
N GLU A 74 -1.72 1.02 -9.54
CA GLU A 74 -1.28 0.99 -10.93
C GLU A 74 -0.95 -0.44 -11.38
N LYS A 75 -0.11 -1.15 -10.60
CA LYS A 75 0.28 -2.53 -10.92
C LYS A 75 -0.92 -3.46 -11.05
N TYR A 76 -1.83 -3.44 -10.07
CA TYR A 76 -2.98 -4.33 -10.06
C TYR A 76 -4.01 -3.96 -11.14
N TRP A 77 -4.14 -2.68 -11.45
CA TRP A 77 -4.95 -2.22 -12.56
C TRP A 77 -4.40 -2.75 -13.89
N GLU A 78 -3.09 -2.62 -14.13
CA GLU A 78 -2.42 -3.19 -15.32
C GLU A 78 -2.60 -4.72 -15.40
N GLU A 79 -2.40 -5.45 -14.30
CA GLU A 79 -2.61 -6.91 -14.25
C GLU A 79 -4.07 -7.30 -14.54
N SER A 80 -5.04 -6.48 -14.11
CA SER A 80 -6.47 -6.71 -14.38
C SER A 80 -6.84 -6.51 -15.85
N GLN A 81 -6.18 -5.57 -16.56
CA GLN A 81 -6.42 -5.34 -18.00
C GLN A 81 -5.79 -6.41 -18.90
N HIS A 82 -4.73 -7.07 -18.44
CA HIS A 82 -4.05 -8.11 -19.20
C HIS A 82 -4.66 -9.52 -19.05
N SER A 83 -5.75 -9.65 -18.30
CA SER A 83 -6.42 -10.93 -18.04
C SER A 83 -7.56 -11.29 -19.03
N GLU A 84 -7.62 -10.64 -20.20
CA GLU A 84 -8.57 -10.95 -21.29
C GLU A 84 -8.08 -12.04 -22.27
#